data_AF-A0A0F9DPD3-F1
#
_entry.id   AF-A0A0F9DPD3-F1
#
_cell.length_a   1.000
_cell.length_b   1.000
_cell.length_c   1.000
_cell.angle_alpha   90.00
_cell.angle_beta   90.00
_cell.angle_gamma   90.00
#
_symmetry.space_group_name_H-M   'P 1'
#
loop_
_entity.id
_entity.type
_entity.pdbx_description
1 polymer ?
#
loop_
_entity_poly.entity_id
_entity_poly.type
_entity_poly.pdbx_seq_one_letter_code
_entity_poly.pdbx_strand_id
1 'polypeptide(L)'
;MMKWLLLIPLALAGFCQNLTKVWAVRSQTSADVRWHRMAAYSVNTAWFWSYVVVFRQIWTSLEEHDWWLLAATYVVYTIATSEGSVIMMSWLLQHERGKRRVGAKQR
;
A
#
# COMPACT_ATOMS: atom_id res chain seq x y z
N MET A 1 -9.49 19.05 -16.46
CA MET A 1 -9.10 19.44 -15.09
C MET A 1 -9.50 18.40 -14.05
N MET A 2 -10.77 17.94 -14.04
CA MET A 2 -11.28 16.98 -13.05
C MET A 2 -10.53 15.63 -13.01
N LYS A 3 -10.05 15.12 -14.14
CA LYS A 3 -9.31 13.84 -14.25
C LYS A 3 -7.92 13.84 -13.60
N TRP A 4 -7.29 15.00 -13.48
CA TRP A 4 -6.01 15.14 -12.78
C TRP A 4 -6.17 15.07 -11.26
N LEU A 5 -7.35 15.42 -10.73
CA LEU A 5 -7.66 15.29 -9.32
C LEU A 5 -7.72 13.83 -8.87
N LEU A 6 -7.92 12.89 -9.80
CA LEU A 6 -7.91 11.45 -9.52
C LEU A 6 -6.50 10.92 -9.15
N LEU A 7 -5.44 11.70 -9.38
CA LEU A 7 -4.10 11.37 -8.90
C LEU A 7 -3.99 11.44 -7.37
N ILE A 8 -4.83 12.24 -6.70
CA ILE A 8 -4.85 12.37 -5.23
C ILE A 8 -5.35 11.07 -4.58
N PRO A 9 -6.55 10.54 -4.89
CA PRO A 9 -6.99 9.27 -4.34
C PRO A 9 -6.09 8.11 -4.78
N LEU A 10 -5.48 8.17 -5.97
CA LEU A 10 -4.47 7.20 -6.41
C LEU A 10 -3.25 7.20 -5.47
N ALA A 11 -2.69 8.38 -5.17
CA ALA A 11 -1.56 8.53 -4.26
C ALA A 11 -1.92 7.99 -2.88
N LEU A 12 -3.07 8.39 -2.32
CA LEU A 12 -3.52 7.94 -1.01
C LEU A 12 -3.75 6.42 -0.98
N ALA A 13 -4.39 5.85 -2.00
CA ALA A 13 -4.65 4.43 -2.08
C ALA A 13 -3.35 3.62 -2.23
N GLY A 14 -2.44 4.04 -3.10
CA GLY A 14 -1.13 3.41 -3.28
C GLY A 14 -0.27 3.48 -2.01
N PHE A 15 -0.26 4.63 -1.34
CA PHE A 15 0.43 4.83 -0.07
C PHE A 15 -0.10 3.89 1.02
N CYS A 16 -1.41 3.89 1.26
CA CYS A 16 -2.07 3.03 2.25
C CYS A 16 -1.93 1.54 1.93
N GLN A 17 -2.02 1.17 0.65
CA GLN A 17 -1.81 -0.20 0.22
C GLN A 17 -0.40 -0.68 0.52
N ASN A 18 0.63 0.13 0.26
CA ASN A 18 1.99 -0.33 0.49
C ASN A 18 2.39 -0.29 1.97
N LEU A 19 1.87 0.67 2.75
CA LEU A 19 1.95 0.65 4.22
C LEU A 19 1.45 -0.71 4.76
N THR A 20 0.22 -1.09 4.41
CA THR A 20 -0.40 -2.33 4.91
C THR A 20 0.27 -3.58 4.35
N LYS A 21 0.81 -3.55 3.13
CA LYS A 21 1.58 -4.64 2.54
C LYS A 21 2.87 -4.93 3.31
N VAL A 22 3.66 -3.89 3.62
CA VAL A 22 4.90 -4.07 4.40
C VAL A 22 4.59 -4.66 5.77
N TRP A 23 3.54 -4.17 6.42
CA TRP A 23 3.09 -4.73 7.70
C TRP A 23 2.66 -6.19 7.58
N ALA A 24 1.87 -6.55 6.56
CA ALA A 24 1.44 -7.93 6.33
C ALA A 24 2.63 -8.87 6.12
N VAL A 25 3.59 -8.51 5.27
CA VAL A 25 4.80 -9.33 5.01
C VAL A 25 5.60 -9.52 6.29
N ARG A 26 5.86 -8.46 7.06
CA ARG A 26 6.60 -8.59 8.32
C ARG A 26 5.85 -9.43 9.34
N SER A 27 4.54 -9.25 9.47
CA SER A 27 3.72 -10.00 10.42
C SER A 27 3.72 -11.52 10.16
N GLN A 28 3.93 -11.98 8.92
CA GLN A 28 4.06 -13.42 8.60
C GLN A 28 5.27 -14.07 9.28
N THR A 29 6.30 -13.28 9.57
CA THR A 29 7.53 -13.73 10.25
C THR A 29 7.50 -13.48 11.76
N SER A 30 6.37 -13.00 12.29
CA SER A 30 6.15 -12.81 13.72
C SER A 30 5.50 -14.04 14.35
N ALA A 31 5.66 -14.19 15.67
CA ALA A 31 5.04 -15.28 16.44
C ALA A 31 3.59 -14.99 16.87
N ASP A 32 3.03 -13.83 16.52
CA ASP A 32 1.72 -13.36 16.94
C ASP A 32 0.68 -13.51 15.81
N VAL A 33 -0.14 -14.55 15.89
CA VAL A 33 -1.19 -14.83 14.89
C VAL A 33 -2.27 -13.75 14.88
N ARG A 34 -2.56 -13.11 16.02
CA ARG A 34 -3.56 -12.02 16.07
C ARG A 34 -3.02 -10.79 15.37
N TRP A 35 -1.73 -10.49 15.55
CA TRP A 35 -1.03 -9.44 14.81
C TRP A 35 -1.08 -9.67 13.30
N HIS A 36 -0.79 -10.90 12.86
CA HIS A 36 -0.89 -11.26 11.44
C HIS A 36 -2.32 -11.17 10.90
N ARG A 37 -3.32 -11.62 11.68
CA ARG A 37 -4.73 -11.53 11.28
C ARG A 37 -5.17 -10.09 11.00
N MET A 38 -4.78 -9.14 11.86
CA MET A 38 -5.09 -7.73 11.65
C MET A 38 -4.43 -7.21 10.37
N ALA A 39 -3.14 -7.51 10.19
CA ALA A 39 -2.41 -7.11 9.00
C ALA A 39 -3.02 -7.70 7.71
N ALA A 40 -3.49 -8.96 7.76
CA ALA A 40 -4.15 -9.64 6.65
C ALA A 40 -5.47 -8.96 6.24
N TYR A 41 -6.33 -8.57 7.19
CA TYR A 41 -7.54 -7.83 6.85
C TYR A 41 -7.22 -6.44 6.27
N SER A 42 -6.25 -5.74 6.87
CA SER A 42 -5.84 -4.42 6.40
C SER A 42 -5.28 -4.45 4.99
N VAL A 43 -4.37 -5.38 4.67
CA VAL A 43 -3.77 -5.44 3.33
C VAL A 43 -4.77 -5.85 2.26
N ASN A 44 -5.69 -6.78 2.54
CA ASN A 44 -6.70 -7.20 1.56
C ASN A 44 -7.70 -6.07 1.27
N THR A 45 -8.10 -5.34 2.30
CA THR A 45 -9.00 -4.18 2.16
C THR A 45 -8.31 -3.08 1.35
N ALA A 46 -7.06 -2.72 1.70
CA ALA A 46 -6.32 -1.70 0.99
C ALA A 46 -6.00 -2.10 -0.46
N TRP A 47 -5.70 -3.38 -0.69
CA TRP A 47 -5.47 -3.92 -2.04
C TRP A 47 -6.70 -3.76 -2.92
N PHE A 48 -7.89 -4.18 -2.45
CA PHE A 48 -9.14 -4.04 -3.22
C PHE A 48 -9.39 -2.59 -3.64
N TRP A 49 -9.31 -1.65 -2.70
CA TRP A 49 -9.54 -0.23 -2.98
C TRP A 49 -8.48 0.36 -3.90
N SER A 50 -7.19 0.02 -3.69
CA SER A 50 -6.12 0.46 -4.58
C SER A 50 -6.32 -0.05 -6.01
N TYR A 51 -6.77 -1.29 -6.16
CA TYR A 51 -7.02 -1.89 -7.47
C TYR A 51 -8.14 -1.15 -8.20
N VAL A 52 -9.26 -0.87 -7.52
CA VAL A 52 -10.37 -0.10 -8.10
C VAL A 52 -9.92 1.29 -8.56
N VAL A 53 -9.13 2.00 -7.76
CA VAL A 53 -8.68 3.37 -8.09
C VAL A 53 -7.64 3.38 -9.20
N VAL A 54 -6.61 2.53 -9.10
CA VAL A 54 -5.54 2.42 -10.11
C VAL A 54 -6.12 1.99 -11.46
N PHE A 55 -6.96 0.94 -11.46
CA PHE A 55 -7.56 0.43 -12.68
C PHE A 55 -8.44 1.48 -13.35
N ARG A 56 -9.30 2.16 -12.59
CA ARG A 56 -10.12 3.25 -13.11
C ARG A 56 -9.27 4.34 -13.75
N GLN A 57 -8.16 4.73 -13.13
CA GLN A 57 -7.28 5.77 -13.63
C GLN A 57 -6.58 5.38 -14.94
N ILE A 58 -6.05 4.15 -15.01
CA ILE A 58 -5.43 3.61 -16.21
C ILE A 58 -6.46 3.53 -17.33
N TRP A 59 -7.65 3.02 -17.02
CA TRP A 59 -8.73 2.87 -18.00
C TRP A 59 -9.15 4.21 -18.61
N THR A 60 -9.41 5.23 -17.78
CA THR A 60 -9.73 6.59 -18.26
C THR A 60 -8.59 7.18 -19.11
N SER A 61 -7.34 6.94 -18.74
CA SER A 61 -6.19 7.44 -19.52
C SER A 61 -6.11 6.79 -20.90
N LEU A 62 -6.45 5.50 -21.01
CA LEU A 62 -6.45 4.76 -22.27
C LEU A 62 -7.63 5.15 -23.17
N GLU A 63 -8.85 5.25 -22.62
CA GLU A 63 -10.05 5.66 -23.38
C GLU A 63 -9.91 7.06 -23.97
N GLU A 64 -9.29 7.98 -23.23
CA GLU A 64 -9.11 9.37 -23.67
C GLU A 64 -7.81 9.59 -24.47
N HIS A 65 -7.01 8.55 -24.69
CA HIS A 65 -5.67 8.63 -25.29
C HIS A 65 -4.76 9.67 -24.62
N ASP A 66 -4.92 9.89 -23.31
CA ASP A 66 -4.16 10.89 -22.55
C ASP A 66 -2.90 10.25 -21.95
N TRP A 67 -1.85 10.19 -22.78
CA TRP A 67 -0.55 9.62 -22.41
C TRP A 67 0.14 10.38 -21.27
N TRP A 68 -0.13 11.68 -21.13
CA TRP A 68 0.44 12.47 -20.03
C TRP A 68 -0.20 12.12 -18.69
N LEU A 69 -1.51 11.89 -18.68
CA LEU A 69 -2.19 11.40 -17.48
C LEU A 69 -1.71 9.99 -17.09
N LEU A 70 -1.45 9.12 -18.07
CA LEU A 70 -0.89 7.79 -17.82
C LEU A 70 0.52 7.87 -17.22
N ALA A 71 1.39 8.70 -17.79
CA ALA A 71 2.73 8.92 -17.27
C ALA A 71 2.71 9.50 -15.85
N ALA A 72 1.85 10.49 -15.59
CA ALA A 72 1.67 11.05 -14.25
C ALA A 72 1.13 10.01 -13.26
N THR A 73 0.20 9.16 -13.69
CA THR A 73 -0.34 8.04 -12.90
C THR A 73 0.78 7.09 -12.47
N TYR A 74 1.66 6.71 -13.40
CA TYR A 74 2.82 5.87 -13.10
C TYR A 74 3.76 6.52 -12.06
N VAL A 75 4.12 7.79 -12.26
CA VAL A 75 5.05 8.51 -11.37
C VAL A 75 4.45 8.65 -9.97
N VAL A 76 3.21 9.13 -9.87
CA VAL A 76 2.51 9.35 -8.59
C VAL A 76 2.34 8.02 -7.84
N TYR A 77 1.93 6.96 -8.54
CA TYR A 77 1.82 5.62 -7.96
C TYR A 77 3.16 5.12 -7.43
N THR A 78 4.24 5.28 -8.20
CA THR A 78 5.59 4.82 -7.84
C THR A 78 6.12 5.54 -6.60
N ILE A 79 5.97 6.86 -6.53
CA ILE A 79 6.39 7.65 -5.37
C ILE A 79 5.56 7.27 -4.15
N ALA A 80 4.23 7.29 -4.25
CA ALA A 80 3.35 7.02 -3.12
C ALA A 80 3.55 5.62 -2.54
N THR A 81 3.67 4.60 -3.39
CA THR A 81 3.95 3.24 -2.92
C THR A 81 5.34 3.15 -2.30
N SER A 82 6.37 3.73 -2.91
CA SER A 82 7.75 3.69 -2.37
C SER A 82 7.83 4.34 -0.98
N GLU A 83 7.28 5.53 -0.81
CA GLU A 83 7.24 6.24 0.47
C GLU A 83 6.43 5.48 1.53
N GLY A 84 5.27 4.93 1.15
CA GLY A 84 4.47 4.09 2.05
C GLY A 84 5.25 2.87 2.55
N SER A 85 6.08 2.27 1.69
CA SER A 85 6.94 1.15 2.11
C SER A 85 7.96 1.57 3.16
N VAL A 86 8.72 2.64 2.88
CA VAL A 86 9.81 3.11 3.72
C VAL A 86 9.29 3.57 5.08
N ILE A 87 8.18 4.31 5.09
CA ILE A 87 7.57 4.84 6.31
C ILE A 87 7.07 3.70 7.20
N MET A 88 6.31 2.73 6.65
CA MET A 88 5.85 1.59 7.47
C MET A 88 7.04 0.77 7.98
N MET A 89 8.05 0.53 7.14
CA MET A 89 9.24 -0.20 7.54
C MET A 89 9.95 0.47 8.73
N SER A 90 10.19 1.79 8.63
CA SER A 90 10.77 2.59 9.70
C SER A 90 9.93 2.52 10.98
N TRP A 91 8.61 2.69 10.85
CA TRP A 91 7.69 2.64 11.98
C TRP A 91 7.70 1.28 12.67
N LEU A 92 7.60 0.17 11.92
CA LEU A 92 7.59 -1.19 12.47
C LEU A 92 8.90 -1.53 13.17
N LEU A 93 10.05 -1.12 12.61
CA LEU A 93 11.35 -1.32 13.26
C LEU A 93 11.43 -0.67 14.64
N GLN A 94 10.77 0.46 14.85
CA GLN A 94 10.76 1.18 16.12
C GLN A 94 9.70 0.64 17.11
N HIS A 95 8.59 0.10 16.60
CA HIS A 95 7.40 -0.23 17.42
C HIS A 95 7.17 -1.72 17.66
N GLU A 96 7.74 -2.62 16.85
CA GLU A 96 7.60 -4.06 17.05
C GLU A 96 8.32 -4.54 18.33
N ARG A 97 7.58 -5.16 19.25
CA ARG A 97 8.09 -5.69 20.52
C ARG A 97 7.59 -7.12 20.78
N GLY A 98 8.38 -7.90 21.50
CA GLY A 98 8.01 -9.26 21.93
C GLY A 98 7.67 -10.19 20.76
N LYS A 99 6.54 -10.91 20.86
CA LYS A 99 6.07 -11.87 19.84
C LYS A 99 5.77 -11.24 18.47
N ARG A 100 5.67 -9.91 18.37
CA ARG A 100 5.43 -9.19 17.10
C ARG A 100 6.70 -8.93 16.29
N ARG A 101 7.89 -9.11 16.89
CA ARG A 101 9.15 -8.94 16.16
C ARG A 101 9.33 -10.06 15.14
N VAL A 102 9.90 -9.68 13.99
CA VAL A 102 10.41 -10.61 12.99
C VAL A 102 11.35 -11.62 13.66
N GLY A 103 11.09 -12.92 13.46
CA GLY A 103 11.90 -14.01 14.01
C GLY A 103 11.62 -14.35 15.48
N ALA A 104 10.60 -13.76 16.10
CA ALA A 104 10.17 -14.17 17.44
C ALA A 104 9.64 -15.63 17.42
N LYS A 105 9.84 -16.37 18.52
CA LYS A 105 9.36 -17.75 18.67
C LYS A 105 8.11 -17.80 19.54
N GLN A 106 7.13 -18.62 19.16
CA GLN A 106 6.06 -19.07 20.05
C GLN A 106 6.66 -20.08 21.04
N ARG A 107 7.33 -19.60 22.09
CA ARG A 107 7.35 -20.39 23.33
C ARG A 107 5.99 -20.30 23.99
#